data_AF-A0A2V5V3I1-F1
#
_entry.id   AF-A0A2V5V3I1-F1
#
_cell.length_a   1.000
_cell.length_b   1.000
_cell.length_c   1.000
_cell.angle_alpha   90.00
_cell.angle_beta   90.00
_cell.angle_gamma   90.00
#
_symmetry.space_group_name_H-M   'P 1'
#
loop_
_entity.id
_entity.type
_entity.pdbx_description
1 polymer ?
#
loop_
_entity_poly.entity_id
_entity_poly.type
_entity_poly.pdbx_seq_one_letter_code
_entity_poly.pdbx_strand_id
1 'polypeptide(L)'
;FAIKNVMRPAPEFRTLARQTASQTHNAPMIEDLGLMESRDRNFSAATDCFRPARTFYSNRDDILRVVLEEADAWVKQDKPKRAVDLIGSALRTSPDAPAALLLRKFEEDAERAASQAAPSR
;
A
#
# COMPACT_ATOMS: atom_id res chain seq x y z
N PHE A 1 16.86 -12.60 -8.00
CA PHE A 1 15.60 -13.01 -8.66
C PHE A 1 15.42 -12.34 -10.02
N ALA A 2 15.42 -11.00 -10.10
CA ALA A 2 15.09 -10.24 -11.30
C ALA A 2 15.90 -10.64 -12.55
N ILE A 3 17.24 -10.66 -12.49
CA ILE A 3 18.10 -11.02 -13.65
C ILE A 3 17.74 -12.39 -14.24
N LYS A 4 17.37 -13.37 -13.40
CA LYS A 4 17.03 -14.73 -13.85
C LYS A 4 15.67 -14.82 -14.56
N ASN A 5 14.79 -13.84 -14.36
CA ASN A 5 13.42 -13.87 -14.85
C ASN A 5 13.10 -12.69 -15.80
N VAL A 6 14.08 -11.84 -16.13
CA VAL A 6 13.87 -10.60 -16.89
C VAL A 6 13.28 -10.82 -18.29
N MET A 7 13.56 -11.97 -18.91
CA MET A 7 13.03 -12.32 -20.23
C MET A 7 11.61 -12.91 -20.20
N ARG A 8 11.03 -13.12 -19.01
CA ARG A 8 9.66 -13.66 -18.91
C ARG A 8 8.63 -12.57 -19.24
N PRO A 9 7.48 -12.93 -19.83
CA PRO A 9 6.34 -12.03 -19.96
C PRO A 9 5.99 -11.38 -18.61
N ALA A 10 5.63 -10.10 -18.63
CA ALA A 10 5.36 -9.33 -17.41
C ALA A 10 4.36 -10.01 -16.43
N PRO A 11 3.23 -10.61 -16.89
CA PRO A 11 2.31 -11.31 -15.98
C PRO A 11 2.94 -12.52 -15.28
N GLU A 12 3.78 -13.27 -16.01
CA GLU A 12 4.47 -14.43 -15.47
C GLU A 12 5.57 -14.02 -14.49
N PHE A 13 6.35 -12.98 -14.84
CA PHE A 13 7.33 -12.38 -13.94
C PHE A 13 6.70 -11.96 -12.62
N ARG A 14 5.58 -11.23 -12.66
CA ARG A 14 4.89 -10.74 -11.47
C ARG A 14 4.34 -11.87 -10.61
N THR A 15 3.80 -12.92 -11.23
CA THR A 15 3.32 -14.12 -10.51
C THR A 15 4.45 -14.80 -9.75
N LEU A 16 5.56 -15.10 -10.43
CA LEU A 16 6.72 -15.73 -9.81
C LEU A 16 7.35 -14.85 -8.73
N ALA A 17 7.38 -13.54 -8.98
CA ALA A 17 7.90 -12.56 -8.05
C ALA A 17 7.07 -12.55 -6.76
N ARG A 18 5.74 -12.50 -6.88
CA ARG A 18 4.83 -12.53 -5.73
C ARG A 18 5.00 -13.81 -4.92
N GLN A 19 5.03 -14.97 -5.58
CA GLN A 19 5.24 -16.26 -4.90
C GLN A 19 6.56 -16.31 -4.14
N THR A 20 7.65 -15.92 -4.79
CA THR A 20 8.98 -15.90 -4.17
C THR A 20 9.00 -14.96 -2.98
N ALA A 21 8.48 -13.74 -3.16
CA ALA A 21 8.51 -12.72 -2.13
C ALA A 21 7.65 -13.09 -0.91
N SER A 22 6.49 -13.75 -1.12
CA SER A 22 5.68 -14.30 -0.04
C SER A 22 6.38 -15.43 0.71
N GLN A 23 7.04 -16.36 0.00
CA GLN A 23 7.76 -17.47 0.64
C GLN A 23 8.95 -17.00 1.48
N THR A 24 9.67 -15.99 1.01
CA THR A 24 10.87 -15.49 1.68
C THR A 24 10.64 -14.28 2.58
N HIS A 25 9.37 -13.87 2.79
CA HIS A 25 9.01 -12.65 3.52
C HIS A 25 9.76 -11.40 3.02
N ASN A 26 9.97 -11.29 1.70
CA ASN A 26 10.73 -10.20 1.10
C ASN A 26 9.84 -8.98 0.88
N ALA A 27 9.75 -8.13 1.91
CA ALA A 27 8.90 -6.95 1.91
C ALA A 27 9.18 -5.98 0.75
N PRO A 28 10.45 -5.58 0.45
CA PRO A 28 10.74 -4.69 -0.68
C PRO A 28 10.25 -5.24 -2.02
N MET A 29 10.39 -6.55 -2.23
CA MET A 29 9.98 -7.16 -3.48
C MET A 29 8.45 -7.21 -3.63
N ILE A 30 7.69 -7.44 -2.55
CA ILE A 30 6.22 -7.35 -2.58
C ILE A 30 5.78 -5.91 -2.82
N GLU A 31 6.43 -4.96 -2.15
CA GLU A 31 6.10 -3.55 -2.31
C GLU A 31 6.36 -3.07 -3.74
N ASP A 32 7.49 -3.42 -4.34
CA ASP A 32 7.79 -3.12 -5.75
C ASP A 32 6.68 -3.63 -6.68
N LEU A 33 6.13 -4.82 -6.42
CA LEU A 33 4.97 -5.33 -7.16
C LEU A 33 3.73 -4.48 -6.92
N GLY A 34 3.46 -4.06 -5.68
CA GLY A 34 2.36 -3.15 -5.36
C GLY A 34 2.47 -1.81 -6.10
N LEU A 35 3.67 -1.24 -6.17
CA LEU A 35 3.95 -0.01 -6.90
C LEU A 35 3.76 -0.20 -8.42
N MET A 36 4.19 -1.34 -8.98
CA MET A 36 3.94 -1.67 -10.38
C MET A 36 2.44 -1.78 -10.69
N GLU A 37 1.67 -2.46 -9.84
CA GLU A 37 0.22 -2.57 -10.02
C GLU A 37 -0.48 -1.21 -9.88
N SER A 38 -0.07 -0.37 -8.90
CA SER A 38 -0.60 0.98 -8.72
C SER A 38 -0.33 1.87 -9.93
N ARG A 39 0.88 1.81 -10.51
CA ARG A 39 1.25 2.51 -11.74
C ARG A 39 0.37 2.10 -12.93
N ASP A 40 0.03 0.82 -13.00
CA ASP A 40 -0.85 0.27 -14.03
C ASP A 40 -2.35 0.47 -13.71
N ARG A 41 -2.67 1.27 -12.68
CA ARG A 41 -4.02 1.55 -12.15
C ARG A 41 -4.78 0.32 -11.66
N ASN A 42 -4.08 -0.77 -11.39
CA ASN A 42 -4.64 -1.98 -10.79
C ASN A 42 -4.62 -1.87 -9.26
N PHE A 43 -5.38 -0.91 -8.73
CA PHE A 43 -5.34 -0.56 -7.30
C PHE A 43 -5.76 -1.71 -6.37
N SER A 44 -6.65 -2.59 -6.84
CA SER A 44 -7.03 -3.79 -6.08
C SER A 44 -5.81 -4.70 -5.87
N ALA A 45 -5.10 -5.04 -6.95
CA ALA A 45 -3.90 -5.88 -6.85
C ALA A 45 -2.75 -5.19 -6.09
N ALA A 46 -2.68 -3.86 -6.17
CA ALA A 46 -1.75 -3.06 -5.36
C ALA A 46 -2.01 -3.21 -3.87
N THR A 47 -3.26 -3.06 -3.41
CA THR A 47 -3.61 -3.25 -1.99
C THR A 47 -3.35 -4.67 -1.49
N ASP A 48 -3.49 -5.68 -2.36
CA ASP A 48 -3.16 -7.08 -2.03
C ASP A 48 -1.64 -7.33 -1.93
N CYS A 49 -0.80 -6.47 -2.50
CA CYS A 49 0.64 -6.46 -2.26
C CYS A 49 1.01 -5.68 -0.99
N PHE A 50 0.48 -4.46 -0.82
CA PHE A 50 0.90 -3.60 0.29
C PHE A 50 0.55 -4.19 1.66
N ARG A 51 -0.60 -4.88 1.77
CA ARG A 51 -1.00 -5.54 3.03
C ARG A 51 0.05 -6.52 3.56
N PRO A 52 0.51 -7.54 2.79
CA PRO A 52 1.59 -8.41 3.25
C PRO A 52 2.94 -7.67 3.39
N ALA A 53 3.29 -6.73 2.50
CA ALA A 53 4.53 -5.97 2.62
C ALA A 53 4.63 -5.26 3.99
N ARG A 54 3.54 -4.63 4.44
CA ARG A 54 3.44 -3.98 5.75
C ARG A 54 3.67 -4.93 6.92
N THR A 55 3.30 -6.20 6.79
CA THR A 55 3.54 -7.22 7.83
C THR A 55 4.95 -7.81 7.78
N PHE A 56 5.65 -7.69 6.65
CA PHE A 56 6.99 -8.26 6.47
C PHE A 56 8.10 -7.28 6.85
N TYR A 57 7.84 -5.97 6.76
CA TYR A 57 8.77 -4.97 7.27
C TYR A 57 8.84 -5.00 8.80
N SER A 58 10.06 -4.85 9.31
CA SER A 58 10.30 -4.64 10.75
C SER A 58 10.67 -3.18 11.08
N ASN A 59 11.13 -2.42 10.08
CA ASN A 59 11.42 -0.99 10.23
C ASN A 59 10.11 -0.20 10.18
N ARG A 60 9.92 0.66 11.19
CA ARG A 60 8.75 1.53 11.32
C ARG A 60 8.58 2.49 10.15
N ASP A 61 9.65 3.07 9.63
CA ASP A 61 9.54 4.05 8.54
C ASP A 61 9.11 3.36 7.23
N ASP A 62 9.60 2.14 6.98
CA ASP A 62 9.14 1.32 5.84
C ASP A 62 7.67 0.93 5.97
N ILE A 63 7.24 0.55 7.17
CA ILE A 63 5.82 0.27 7.46
C ILE A 63 4.95 1.49 7.14
N LEU A 64 5.34 2.68 7.59
CA LEU A 64 4.56 3.91 7.38
C LEU A 64 4.54 4.34 5.91
N ARG A 65 5.65 4.13 5.18
CA ARG A 65 5.69 4.32 3.73
C ARG A 65 4.70 3.40 3.02
N VAL A 66 4.68 2.11 3.35
CA VAL A 66 3.71 1.16 2.77
C VAL A 66 2.26 1.52 3.17
N VAL A 67 2.03 2.02 4.39
CA VAL A 67 0.70 2.52 4.80
C VAL A 67 0.21 3.64 3.88
N LEU A 68 1.07 4.60 3.52
CA LEU A 68 0.70 5.70 2.62
C LEU A 68 0.31 5.17 1.24
N GLU A 69 1.10 4.27 0.67
CA GLU A 69 0.81 3.67 -0.64
C GLU A 69 -0.47 2.80 -0.62
N GLU A 70 -0.70 2.05 0.46
CA GLU A 70 -1.92 1.26 0.66
C GLU A 70 -3.16 2.16 0.80
N ALA A 71 -3.04 3.25 1.57
CA ALA A 71 -4.12 4.22 1.78
C ALA A 71 -4.48 4.96 0.49
N ASP A 72 -3.49 5.40 -0.28
CA ASP A 72 -3.69 6.02 -1.60
C ASP A 72 -4.38 5.06 -2.57
N ALA A 73 -3.97 3.80 -2.60
CA ALA A 73 -4.66 2.78 -3.39
C ALA A 73 -6.11 2.52 -2.93
N TRP A 74 -6.44 2.70 -1.64
CA TRP A 74 -7.82 2.65 -1.16
C TRP A 74 -8.65 3.85 -1.60
N VAL A 75 -8.09 5.06 -1.54
CA VAL A 75 -8.77 6.28 -2.01
C VAL A 75 -9.07 6.17 -3.51
N LYS A 76 -8.11 5.72 -4.31
CA LYS A 76 -8.26 5.51 -5.77
C LYS A 76 -9.22 4.36 -6.14
N GLN A 77 -9.64 3.54 -5.16
CA GLN A 77 -10.70 2.54 -5.31
C GLN A 77 -12.08 3.02 -4.83
N ASP A 78 -12.25 4.33 -4.58
CA ASP A 78 -13.46 4.90 -3.97
C ASP A 78 -13.78 4.30 -2.59
N LYS A 79 -12.74 3.91 -1.84
CA LYS A 79 -12.84 3.37 -0.48
C LYS A 79 -12.10 4.23 0.55
N PRO A 80 -12.33 5.56 0.60
CA PRO A 80 -11.57 6.46 1.46
C PRO A 80 -11.71 6.15 2.97
N LYS A 81 -12.83 5.58 3.41
CA LYS A 81 -13.00 5.14 4.81
C LYS A 81 -11.94 4.11 5.23
N ARG A 82 -11.59 3.17 4.34
CA ARG A 82 -10.54 2.18 4.60
C ARG A 82 -9.16 2.83 4.71
N ALA A 83 -8.92 3.89 3.94
CA ALA A 83 -7.68 4.66 4.02
C ALA A 83 -7.56 5.37 5.38
N VAL A 84 -8.63 6.03 5.83
CA VAL A 84 -8.70 6.70 7.15
C VAL A 84 -8.46 5.68 8.28
N ASP A 85 -9.19 4.56 8.28
CA ASP A 85 -9.04 3.53 9.32
C ASP A 85 -7.60 3.00 9.41
N LEU A 86 -6.97 2.79 8.25
CA LEU A 86 -5.60 2.32 8.15
C LEU A 86 -4.60 3.34 8.69
N ILE A 87 -4.71 4.61 8.28
CA ILE A 87 -3.81 5.67 8.71
C ILE A 87 -3.98 5.97 10.20
N GLY A 88 -5.21 6.08 10.68
CA GLY A 88 -5.49 6.28 12.10
C GLY A 88 -4.91 5.15 12.95
N SER A 89 -4.97 3.90 12.48
CA SER A 89 -4.31 2.78 13.14
C SER A 89 -2.78 2.93 13.17
N ALA A 90 -2.17 3.36 12.07
CA ALA A 90 -0.74 3.59 12.01
C ALA A 90 -0.31 4.72 12.96
N LEU A 91 -1.02 5.84 12.97
CA LEU A 91 -0.76 6.99 13.85
C LEU A 91 -0.89 6.65 15.33
N ARG A 92 -1.84 5.79 15.74
CA ARG A 92 -1.94 5.31 17.13
C ARG A 92 -0.71 4.53 17.58
N THR A 93 -0.14 3.70 16.69
CA THR A 93 1.09 2.94 17.01
C THR A 93 2.35 3.78 16.88
N SER A 94 2.28 4.84 16.07
CA SER A 94 3.45 5.56 15.59
C SER A 94 3.28 7.10 15.59
N PRO A 95 2.86 7.73 16.70
CA PRO A 95 2.44 9.14 16.70
C PRO A 95 3.57 10.13 16.37
N ASP A 96 4.82 9.79 16.73
CA ASP A 96 5.98 10.69 16.62
C ASP A 96 6.93 10.32 15.47
N ALA A 97 6.47 9.51 14.51
CA ALA A 97 7.31 9.17 13.36
C ALA A 97 7.52 10.40 12.47
N PRO A 98 8.66 10.53 11.75
CA PRO A 98 8.87 11.61 10.80
C PRO A 98 7.74 11.74 9.76
N ALA A 99 7.13 10.62 9.37
CA ALA A 99 6.01 10.57 8.43
C ALA A 99 4.64 10.92 9.05
N ALA A 100 4.52 11.11 10.37
CA ALA A 100 3.23 11.31 11.04
C ALA A 100 2.49 12.56 10.57
N LEU A 101 3.20 13.65 10.26
CA LEU A 101 2.58 14.87 9.72
C LEU A 101 1.96 14.63 8.34
N LEU A 102 2.66 13.88 7.48
CA LEU A 102 2.14 13.53 6.16
C LEU A 102 0.92 12.61 6.27
N LEU A 103 0.97 11.63 7.18
CA LEU A 103 -0.15 10.73 7.45
C LEU A 103 -1.39 11.48 7.92
N ARG A 104 -1.27 12.41 8.87
CA ARG A 104 -2.42 13.23 9.33
C ARG A 104 -3.03 14.05 8.21
N LYS A 105 -2.18 14.71 7.41
CA LYS A 105 -2.67 15.47 6.25
C LYS A 105 -3.43 14.57 5.27
N PHE A 106 -2.91 13.38 5.01
CA PHE A 106 -3.57 12.42 4.13
C PHE A 106 -4.89 11.92 4.73
N GLU A 107 -4.92 11.64 6.04
CA GLU A 107 -6.15 11.27 6.76
C GLU A 107 -7.24 12.33 6.58
N GLU A 108 -6.92 13.61 6.79
CA GLU A 108 -7.86 14.72 6.57
C GLU A 108 -8.37 14.80 5.11
N ASP A 109 -7.47 14.62 4.14
CA ASP A 109 -7.85 14.64 2.72
C ASP A 109 -8.76 13.43 2.37
N ALA A 110 -8.47 12.26 2.92
CA ALA A 110 -9.28 11.06 2.76
C ALA A 110 -10.65 11.18 3.47
N GLU A 111 -10.70 11.81 4.64
CA GLU A 111 -11.96 12.12 5.32
C GLU A 111 -12.85 13.03 4.48
N ARG A 112 -12.30 14.09 3.88
CA ARG A 112 -13.05 14.95 2.96
C ARG A 112 -13.58 14.16 1.76
N ALA A 113 -12.78 13.28 1.18
CA ALA A 113 -13.22 12.40 0.09
C ALA A 113 -14.35 11.45 0.54
N ALA A 114 -14.26 10.89 1.76
CA ALA A 114 -15.30 10.04 2.32
C ALA A 114 -16.62 10.77 2.57
N SER A 115 -16.56 12.03 3.01
CA SER A 115 -17.75 12.88 3.19
C SER A 115 -18.41 13.24 1.86
N GLN A 116 -17.62 13.47 0.79
CA GLN A 116 -18.15 13.75 -0.55
C GLN A 116 -18.76 12.52 -1.23
N ALA A 117 -18.25 11.32 -0.94
CA ALA A 117 -18.80 10.07 -1.47
C ALA A 117 -20.10 9.62 -0.77
N ALA A 118 -20.48 10.23 0.36
CA ALA A 118 -21.76 9.97 1.00
C ALA A 118 -22.87 10.78 0.31
N PRO A 119 -23.91 10.15 -0.27
CA PRO A 119 -24.99 10.91 -0.89
C PRO A 119 -25.71 11.71 0.19
N SER A 120 -26.05 12.96 -0.15
CA SER A 120 -27.01 13.78 0.60
C SER A 120 -28.26 12.93 0.85
N ARG A 121 -28.61 12.73 2.12
CA ARG A 121 -29.89 12.11 2.49
C ARG A 121 -31.05 13.03 2.12
#